data_AF-A0A1Y1XMN3-F1
#
_entry.id   AF-A0A1Y1XMN3-F1
#
_cell.length_a   1.000
_cell.length_b   1.000
_cell.length_c   1.000
_cell.angle_alpha   90.00
_cell.angle_beta   90.00
_cell.angle_gamma   90.00
#
_symmetry.space_group_name_H-M   'P 1'
#
loop_
_entity.id
_entity.type
_entity.pdbx_description
1 polymer ?
#
loop_
_entity_poly.entity_id
_entity_poly.type
_entity_poly.pdbx_seq_one_letter_code
_entity_poly.pdbx_strand_id
1 'polypeptide(L)'
;MTLRRKKLPKPVVSTINNKTIRKKKTHQFSQALISKFHVLNKEKERLKQQPQTQEVIERLKTIEKEMEHMGGLDAYQKASLLGQDKRRGGDSSKWFIKQLLSLKKPDEFLNDINYVAGKPTNPQTYSLLDIGAVSGSNYVKEGKWIKAKAIDLNPQDSLVEKADFFEYPIPKEKYQILCLSLVINFVGDIKKRGIMIARANKFLVKQGLLFIVLPNPCVNNSRYCTDDHFKKILEYLGFSLVTSHISRKLVYYLFRKIKEINIKKIQQSKPKFPKILLNDGVSRNNFCVVI
;
A
#
# COMPACT_ATOMS: atom_id res chain seq x y z
N MET A 1 -37.50 -17.56 -63.47
CA MET A 1 -37.55 -17.58 -61.98
C MET A 1 -36.75 -18.76 -61.47
N THR A 2 -35.56 -18.53 -60.93
CA THR A 2 -34.64 -19.60 -60.47
C THR A 2 -34.37 -19.38 -58.99
N LEU A 3 -34.93 -20.24 -58.13
CA LEU A 3 -34.82 -20.19 -56.67
C LEU A 3 -33.40 -20.57 -56.22
N ARG A 4 -32.66 -19.62 -55.63
CA ARG A 4 -31.37 -19.89 -54.96
C ARG A 4 -31.59 -20.62 -53.63
N ARG A 5 -31.02 -21.82 -53.49
CA ARG A 5 -30.95 -22.56 -52.21
C ARG A 5 -30.10 -21.79 -51.19
N LYS A 6 -30.67 -21.43 -50.03
CA LYS A 6 -29.94 -20.88 -48.87
C LYS A 6 -29.07 -21.97 -48.22
N LYS A 7 -27.78 -21.71 -48.04
CA LYS A 7 -26.89 -22.56 -47.22
C LYS A 7 -27.22 -22.36 -45.73
N LEU A 8 -27.44 -23.46 -45.01
CA LEU A 8 -27.59 -23.46 -43.55
C LEU A 8 -26.25 -23.11 -42.87
N PRO A 9 -26.25 -22.32 -41.78
CA PRO A 9 -25.03 -22.01 -41.04
C PRO A 9 -24.51 -23.26 -40.30
N LYS A 10 -23.20 -23.49 -40.36
CA LYS A 10 -22.52 -24.56 -39.62
C LYS A 10 -22.60 -24.28 -38.11
N PRO A 11 -22.77 -25.31 -37.26
CA PRO A 11 -22.84 -25.12 -35.81
C PRO A 11 -21.52 -24.56 -35.28
N VAL A 12 -21.61 -23.43 -34.58
CA VAL A 12 -20.48 -22.83 -33.85
C VAL A 12 -20.22 -23.70 -32.63
N VAL A 13 -19.25 -24.62 -32.75
CA VAL A 13 -18.70 -25.31 -31.58
C VAL A 13 -17.93 -24.26 -30.78
N SER A 14 -18.51 -23.82 -29.65
CA SER A 14 -17.84 -22.94 -28.70
C SER A 14 -16.66 -23.67 -28.08
N THR A 15 -15.48 -23.52 -28.68
CA THR A 15 -14.22 -23.95 -28.06
C THR A 15 -13.95 -23.04 -26.87
N ILE A 16 -14.38 -23.47 -25.69
CA ILE A 16 -14.07 -22.79 -24.44
C ILE A 16 -12.55 -22.84 -24.27
N ASN A 17 -11.91 -21.68 -24.44
CA ASN A 17 -10.47 -21.59 -24.55
C ASN A 17 -9.82 -21.97 -23.20
N ASN A 18 -9.24 -23.17 -23.11
CA ASN A 18 -8.67 -23.76 -21.88
C ASN A 18 -7.62 -22.85 -21.19
N LYS A 19 -6.91 -22.01 -21.95
CA LYS A 19 -5.99 -21.00 -21.41
C LYS A 19 -6.70 -19.94 -20.56
N THR A 20 -7.93 -19.56 -20.93
CA THR A 20 -8.75 -18.57 -20.21
C THR A 20 -9.33 -19.16 -18.94
N ILE A 21 -9.79 -20.41 -18.97
CA ILE A 21 -10.25 -21.13 -17.76
C ILE A 21 -9.11 -21.31 -16.77
N ARG A 22 -7.92 -21.77 -17.23
CA ARG A 22 -6.75 -21.97 -16.37
C ARG A 22 -6.31 -20.66 -15.71
N LYS A 23 -6.30 -19.54 -16.45
CA LYS A 23 -6.05 -18.19 -15.90
C LYS A 23 -7.11 -17.71 -14.89
N LYS A 24 -8.37 -18.07 -15.09
CA LYS A 24 -9.47 -17.71 -14.17
C LYS A 24 -9.36 -18.48 -12.86
N LYS A 25 -9.05 -19.79 -12.94
CA LYS A 25 -8.80 -20.65 -11.77
C LYS A 25 -7.57 -20.19 -10.97
N THR A 26 -6.45 -19.89 -11.62
CA THR A 26 -5.24 -19.40 -10.92
C THR A 26 -5.45 -18.05 -10.25
N HIS A 27 -6.27 -17.16 -10.83
CA HIS A 27 -6.61 -15.87 -10.23
C HIS A 27 -7.55 -15.99 -9.02
N GLN A 28 -8.54 -16.88 -9.08
CA GLN A 28 -9.40 -17.15 -7.92
C GLN A 28 -8.60 -17.74 -6.76
N PHE A 29 -7.67 -18.65 -7.08
CA PHE A 29 -6.75 -19.23 -6.11
C PHE A 29 -5.84 -18.17 -5.47
N SER A 30 -5.27 -17.25 -6.25
CA SER A 30 -4.43 -16.16 -5.70
C SER A 30 -5.21 -15.19 -4.82
N GLN A 31 -6.46 -14.85 -5.18
CA GLN A 31 -7.31 -13.97 -4.37
C GLN A 31 -7.76 -14.62 -3.06
N ALA A 32 -8.09 -15.91 -3.09
CA ALA A 32 -8.42 -16.66 -1.88
C ALA A 32 -7.22 -16.74 -0.92
N LEU A 33 -6.02 -16.97 -1.45
CA LEU A 33 -4.78 -16.98 -0.68
C LEU A 33 -4.53 -15.62 0.01
N ILE A 34 -4.56 -14.53 -0.76
CA ILE A 34 -4.38 -13.16 -0.23
C ILE A 34 -5.42 -12.86 0.87
N SER A 35 -6.68 -13.20 0.63
CA SER A 35 -7.78 -12.95 1.57
C SER A 35 -7.60 -13.74 2.87
N LYS A 36 -7.31 -15.05 2.77
CA LYS A 36 -7.05 -15.90 3.94
C LYS A 36 -5.85 -15.40 4.74
N PHE A 37 -4.77 -15.00 4.06
CA PHE A 37 -3.58 -14.45 4.71
C PHE A 37 -3.90 -13.18 5.51
N HIS A 38 -4.69 -12.25 4.95
CA HIS A 38 -5.11 -11.05 5.69
C HIS A 38 -6.01 -11.36 6.89
N VAL A 39 -6.88 -12.36 6.80
CA VAL A 39 -7.72 -12.79 7.93
C VAL A 39 -6.84 -13.31 9.06
N LEU A 40 -5.95 -14.25 8.74
CA LEU A 40 -4.99 -14.83 9.70
C LEU A 40 -4.09 -13.75 10.31
N ASN A 41 -3.56 -12.82 9.52
CA ASN A 41 -2.70 -11.75 10.03
C ASN A 41 -3.44 -10.81 11.00
N LYS A 42 -4.71 -10.49 10.72
CA LYS A 42 -5.53 -9.67 11.62
C LYS A 42 -5.85 -10.42 12.92
N GLU A 43 -6.17 -11.71 12.82
CA GLU A 43 -6.42 -12.56 13.99
C GLU A 43 -5.16 -12.67 14.86
N LYS A 44 -4.00 -12.91 14.25
CA LYS A 44 -2.70 -12.97 14.91
C LYS A 44 -2.41 -11.70 15.72
N GLU A 45 -2.53 -10.53 15.10
CA GLU A 45 -2.26 -9.26 15.80
C GLU A 45 -3.29 -8.97 16.91
N ARG A 46 -4.54 -9.42 16.78
CA ARG A 46 -5.55 -9.33 17.85
C ARG A 46 -5.17 -10.21 19.03
N LEU A 47 -4.79 -11.46 18.79
CA LEU A 47 -4.42 -12.43 19.83
C LEU A 47 -3.16 -12.02 20.60
N LYS A 48 -2.17 -11.41 19.93
CA LYS A 48 -0.99 -10.84 20.59
C LYS A 48 -1.29 -9.73 21.62
N GLN A 49 -2.47 -9.11 21.55
CA GLN A 49 -2.91 -8.07 22.49
C GLN A 49 -3.71 -8.61 23.68
N GLN A 50 -4.04 -9.91 23.66
CA GLN A 50 -4.78 -10.56 24.74
C GLN A 50 -3.81 -11.13 25.78
N PRO A 51 -4.28 -11.41 27.00
CA PRO A 51 -3.54 -12.20 27.97
C PRO A 51 -3.06 -13.52 27.34
N GLN A 52 -1.79 -13.88 27.55
CA GLN A 52 -1.17 -15.05 26.92
C GLN A 52 -1.57 -16.35 27.65
N THR A 53 -2.86 -16.71 27.56
CA THR A 53 -3.37 -17.98 28.04
C THR A 53 -2.89 -19.13 27.15
N GLN A 54 -2.95 -20.37 27.65
CA GLN A 54 -2.57 -21.54 26.87
C GLN A 54 -3.34 -21.65 25.55
N GLU A 55 -4.63 -21.32 25.55
CA GLU A 55 -5.46 -21.30 24.34
C GLU A 55 -4.97 -20.27 23.31
N VAL A 56 -4.65 -19.06 23.76
CA VAL A 56 -4.12 -18.00 22.89
C VAL A 56 -2.80 -18.40 22.27
N ILE A 57 -1.90 -18.99 23.08
CA ILE A 57 -0.58 -19.46 22.62
C ILE A 57 -0.74 -20.57 21.57
N GLU A 58 -1.61 -21.55 21.81
CA GLU A 58 -1.85 -22.63 20.84
C GLU A 58 -2.52 -22.11 19.55
N ARG A 59 -3.46 -21.17 19.64
CA ARG A 59 -4.05 -20.55 18.45
C ARG A 59 -3.02 -19.75 17.65
N LEU A 60 -2.12 -19.03 18.30
CA LEU A 60 -1.02 -18.31 17.64
C LEU A 60 -0.10 -19.27 16.87
N LYS A 61 0.34 -20.37 17.51
CA LYS A 61 1.13 -21.42 16.84
C LYS A 61 0.39 -22.02 15.65
N THR A 62 -0.91 -22.26 15.79
CA THR A 62 -1.76 -22.80 14.72
C THR A 62 -1.83 -21.84 13.54
N ILE A 63 -2.05 -20.55 13.79
CA ILE A 63 -2.07 -19.52 12.75
C ILE A 63 -0.72 -19.44 12.02
N GLU A 64 0.40 -19.50 12.76
CA GLU A 64 1.73 -19.49 12.16
C GLU A 64 1.94 -20.68 11.22
N LYS A 65 1.61 -21.89 11.67
CA LYS A 65 1.64 -23.09 10.83
C LYS A 65 0.73 -22.97 9.60
N GLU A 66 -0.47 -22.42 9.75
CA GLU A 66 -1.37 -22.19 8.61
C GLU A 66 -0.76 -21.22 7.59
N MET A 67 -0.16 -20.12 8.06
CA MET A 67 0.49 -19.13 7.19
C MET A 67 1.71 -19.73 6.49
N GLU A 68 2.53 -20.53 7.19
CA GLU A 68 3.66 -21.26 6.61
C GLU A 68 3.22 -22.29 5.58
N HIS A 69 2.18 -23.07 5.87
CA HIS A 69 1.63 -24.07 4.95
C HIS A 69 1.06 -23.44 3.67
N MET A 70 0.61 -22.19 3.74
CA MET A 70 0.22 -21.39 2.57
C MET A 70 1.42 -20.86 1.75
N GLY A 71 2.65 -21.23 2.11
CA GLY A 71 3.90 -20.76 1.51
C GLY A 71 4.44 -19.46 2.12
N GLY A 72 3.93 -19.07 3.29
CA GLY A 72 4.40 -17.93 4.05
C GLY A 72 4.19 -16.58 3.34
N LEU A 73 4.97 -15.60 3.78
CA LEU A 73 4.89 -14.25 3.22
C LEU A 73 5.36 -14.19 1.75
N ASP A 74 6.29 -15.06 1.36
CA ASP A 74 6.78 -15.15 -0.02
C ASP A 74 5.66 -15.53 -0.99
N ALA A 75 4.89 -16.59 -0.67
CA ALA A 75 3.73 -16.97 -1.49
C ALA A 75 2.67 -15.86 -1.54
N TYR A 76 2.45 -15.15 -0.43
CA TYR A 76 1.58 -13.97 -0.41
C TYR A 76 2.10 -12.85 -1.33
N GLN A 77 3.39 -12.49 -1.25
CA GLN A 77 4.01 -11.44 -2.07
C GLN A 77 3.92 -11.80 -3.56
N LYS A 78 4.24 -13.06 -3.92
CA LYS A 78 4.09 -13.58 -5.29
C LYS A 78 2.64 -13.53 -5.77
N ALA A 79 1.68 -13.95 -4.95
CA ALA A 79 0.26 -13.87 -5.28
C ALA A 79 -0.22 -12.42 -5.46
N SER A 80 0.27 -11.50 -4.62
CA SER A 80 -0.02 -10.06 -4.69
C SER A 80 0.56 -9.43 -5.97
N LEU A 81 1.81 -9.75 -6.32
CA LEU A 81 2.47 -9.34 -7.57
C LEU A 81 1.72 -9.80 -8.82
N LEU A 82 1.27 -11.06 -8.87
CA LEU A 82 0.44 -11.58 -9.96
C LEU A 82 -0.93 -10.84 -10.06
N GLY A 83 -1.39 -10.29 -8.95
CA GLY A 83 -2.53 -9.39 -8.86
C GLY A 83 -2.25 -7.96 -9.37
N GLN A 84 -0.99 -7.53 -9.40
CA GLN A 84 -0.52 -6.19 -9.77
C GLN A 84 -0.02 -6.03 -11.22
N ASP A 85 -0.01 -7.10 -12.04
CA ASP A 85 0.33 -7.09 -13.49
C ASP A 85 -0.25 -5.84 -14.20
N LYS A 86 0.41 -5.29 -15.23
CA LYS A 86 0.13 -4.00 -15.90
C LYS A 86 -1.35 -3.77 -16.27
N ARG A 87 -2.14 -4.83 -16.42
CA ARG A 87 -3.59 -4.81 -16.69
C ARG A 87 -4.48 -4.73 -15.44
N ARG A 88 -3.89 -4.68 -14.24
CA ARG A 88 -4.53 -5.02 -12.96
C ARG A 88 -4.15 -4.12 -11.78
N GLY A 89 -3.31 -3.09 -11.96
CA GLY A 89 -2.94 -2.16 -10.88
C GLY A 89 -1.74 -1.30 -11.23
N GLY A 90 -0.85 -1.82 -12.09
CA GLY A 90 0.26 -1.06 -12.64
C GLY A 90 1.33 -0.71 -11.61
N ASP A 91 2.47 -0.25 -12.13
CA ASP A 91 3.55 0.30 -11.34
C ASP A 91 3.15 1.67 -10.79
N SER A 92 2.78 1.70 -9.50
CA SER A 92 2.30 2.91 -8.84
C SER A 92 3.31 4.06 -8.84
N SER A 93 4.61 3.74 -8.96
CA SER A 93 5.68 4.74 -9.06
C SER A 93 5.49 5.64 -10.29
N LYS A 94 4.99 5.11 -11.42
CA LYS A 94 4.77 5.91 -12.64
C LYS A 94 3.72 6.98 -12.47
N TRP A 95 2.62 6.65 -11.79
CA TRP A 95 1.59 7.65 -11.47
C TRP A 95 2.19 8.72 -10.56
N PHE A 96 2.94 8.30 -9.55
CA PHE A 96 3.60 9.21 -8.62
C PHE A 96 4.60 10.14 -9.31
N ILE A 97 5.52 9.62 -10.14
CA ILE A 97 6.47 10.42 -10.91
C ILE A 97 5.72 11.39 -11.84
N LYS A 98 4.65 10.95 -12.51
CA LYS A 98 3.81 11.87 -13.31
C LYS A 98 3.26 13.02 -12.46
N GLN A 99 2.82 12.76 -11.22
CA GLN A 99 2.35 13.82 -10.33
C GLN A 99 3.47 14.75 -9.86
N LEU A 100 4.67 14.22 -9.58
CA LEU A 100 5.83 15.06 -9.25
C LEU A 100 6.15 16.03 -10.39
N LEU A 101 6.19 15.51 -11.62
CA LEU A 101 6.49 16.30 -12.82
C LEU A 101 5.40 17.32 -13.16
N SER A 102 4.15 17.12 -12.73
CA SER A 102 3.09 18.14 -12.87
C SER A 102 3.18 19.24 -11.82
N LEU A 103 3.86 19.00 -10.70
CA LEU A 103 4.02 20.01 -9.65
C LEU A 103 5.22 20.92 -9.92
N LYS A 104 6.33 20.34 -10.39
CA LYS A 104 7.57 21.05 -10.71
C LYS A 104 8.36 20.29 -11.77
N LYS A 105 9.11 21.02 -12.59
CA LYS A 105 10.08 20.40 -13.52
C LYS A 105 11.32 19.88 -12.76
N PRO A 106 12.02 18.85 -13.29
CA PRO A 106 13.29 18.36 -12.77
C PRO A 106 14.28 19.47 -12.39
N ASP A 107 14.45 20.48 -13.24
CA ASP A 107 15.41 21.57 -13.02
C ASP A 107 14.94 22.59 -11.98
N GLU A 108 13.63 22.72 -11.76
CA GLU A 108 13.04 23.61 -10.75
C GLU A 108 13.14 23.04 -9.32
N PHE A 109 13.36 21.73 -9.21
CA PHE A 109 13.61 21.07 -7.93
C PHE A 109 14.95 21.47 -7.30
N LEU A 110 15.91 21.95 -8.09
CA LEU A 110 17.21 22.44 -7.62
C LEU A 110 17.10 23.67 -6.71
N ASN A 111 16.02 24.45 -6.86
CA ASN A 111 15.81 25.72 -6.16
C ASN A 111 14.72 25.63 -5.06
N ASP A 112 14.22 24.44 -4.74
CA ASP A 112 13.22 24.26 -3.69
C ASP A 112 13.88 24.44 -2.31
N ILE A 113 13.34 25.30 -1.44
CA ILE A 113 13.89 25.48 -0.08
C ILE A 113 13.87 24.20 0.77
N ASN A 114 13.03 23.22 0.40
CA ASN A 114 12.95 21.90 1.04
C ASN A 114 13.86 20.88 0.36
N TYR A 115 14.58 21.30 -0.69
CA TYR A 115 15.71 20.59 -1.25
C TYR A 115 16.87 20.65 -0.26
N VAL A 116 17.03 19.57 0.50
CA VAL A 116 18.23 19.41 1.31
C VAL A 116 19.27 18.75 0.42
N ALA A 117 20.29 19.51 0.02
CA ALA A 117 21.51 18.95 -0.54
C ALA A 117 22.18 18.08 0.55
N GLY A 118 22.19 16.77 0.36
CA GLY A 118 22.85 15.80 1.26
C GLY A 118 23.62 14.76 0.45
N LYS A 119 24.96 14.72 0.60
CA LYS A 119 25.88 13.81 -0.12
C LYS A 119 26.09 12.48 0.63
N PRO A 120 26.53 11.41 -0.07
CA PRO A 120 27.99 11.21 -0.13
C PRO A 120 28.69 11.58 -1.45
N THR A 121 28.01 11.74 -2.60
CA THR A 121 28.73 12.01 -3.87
C THR A 121 28.11 13.04 -4.82
N ASN A 122 26.80 13.29 -4.87
CA ASN A 122 26.21 14.30 -5.77
C ASN A 122 25.26 15.27 -5.03
N PRO A 123 25.39 16.60 -5.16
CA PRO A 123 24.68 17.56 -4.33
C PRO A 123 23.26 17.91 -4.83
N GLN A 124 22.67 17.10 -5.73
CA GLN A 124 21.44 17.48 -6.41
C GLN A 124 20.36 16.37 -6.57
N THR A 125 19.84 15.79 -5.47
CA THR A 125 18.75 14.79 -5.55
C THR A 125 17.74 14.87 -4.40
N TYR A 126 16.45 14.63 -4.70
CA TYR A 126 15.40 14.38 -3.69
C TYR A 126 15.60 13.02 -3.03
N SER A 127 15.71 12.99 -1.71
CA SER A 127 15.71 11.72 -0.98
C SER A 127 14.29 11.14 -0.89
N LEU A 128 14.17 9.87 -1.28
CA LEU A 128 12.93 9.11 -1.25
C LEU A 128 13.12 7.84 -0.43
N LEU A 129 12.19 7.56 0.48
CA LEU A 129 12.10 6.27 1.17
C LEU A 129 10.87 5.49 0.69
N ASP A 130 11.10 4.36 0.02
CA ASP A 130 10.06 3.45 -0.47
C ASP A 130 9.88 2.28 0.51
N ILE A 131 8.77 2.29 1.26
CA ILE A 131 8.49 1.32 2.31
C ILE A 131 7.60 0.20 1.77
N GLY A 132 8.00 -1.04 1.99
CA GLY A 132 7.34 -2.23 1.44
C GLY A 132 7.60 -2.42 -0.05
N ALA A 133 8.77 -1.99 -0.52
CA ALA A 133 9.12 -2.00 -1.92
C ALA A 133 9.41 -3.43 -2.39
N VAL A 134 8.73 -3.86 -3.45
CA VAL A 134 8.99 -5.18 -4.03
C VAL A 134 10.21 -5.18 -4.97
N SER A 135 10.58 -4.02 -5.50
CA SER A 135 11.81 -3.84 -6.26
C SER A 135 12.52 -2.55 -5.87
N GLY A 136 13.85 -2.60 -5.78
CA GLY A 136 14.68 -1.42 -5.56
C GLY A 136 14.86 -0.58 -6.82
N SER A 137 14.41 -1.07 -7.98
CA SER A 137 14.59 -0.41 -9.27
C SER A 137 13.46 0.56 -9.67
N ASN A 138 12.45 0.77 -8.81
CA ASN A 138 11.25 1.56 -9.11
C ASN A 138 11.55 2.99 -9.62
N TYR A 139 12.64 3.60 -9.15
CA TYR A 139 12.98 5.00 -9.42
C TYR A 139 14.33 5.18 -10.13
N VAL A 140 14.89 4.11 -10.71
CA VAL A 140 16.23 4.15 -11.35
C VAL A 140 16.26 5.14 -12.53
N LYS A 141 15.16 5.28 -13.27
CA LYS A 141 15.06 6.22 -14.41
C LYS A 141 15.16 7.68 -13.96
N GLU A 142 14.70 7.97 -12.76
CA GLU A 142 14.72 9.28 -12.12
C GLU A 142 15.98 9.50 -11.28
N GLY A 143 16.94 8.57 -11.29
CA GLY A 143 18.15 8.59 -10.45
C GLY A 143 19.01 9.85 -10.56
N LYS A 144 18.86 10.64 -11.63
CA LYS A 144 19.51 11.96 -11.77
C LYS A 144 19.00 13.00 -10.77
N TRP A 145 17.76 12.87 -10.29
CA TRP A 145 17.10 13.85 -9.43
C TRP A 145 16.31 13.22 -8.26
N ILE A 146 16.16 11.89 -8.21
CA ILE A 146 15.63 11.14 -7.06
C ILE A 146 16.70 10.15 -6.59
N LYS A 147 17.06 10.25 -5.31
CA LYS A 147 17.85 9.25 -4.60
C LYS A 147 16.91 8.40 -3.75
N ALA A 148 16.49 7.26 -4.28
CA ALA A 148 15.60 6.35 -3.60
C ALA A 148 16.36 5.35 -2.72
N LYS A 149 15.82 5.12 -1.52
CA LYS A 149 16.14 4.00 -0.65
C LYS A 149 14.89 3.13 -0.52
N ALA A 150 15.02 1.83 -0.72
CA ALA A 150 13.92 0.88 -0.64
C ALA A 150 14.09 -0.01 0.59
N ILE A 151 13.03 -0.19 1.37
CA ILE A 151 13.00 -1.12 2.51
C ILE A 151 11.79 -2.06 2.44
N ASP A 152 11.93 -3.30 2.93
CA ASP A 152 10.83 -4.26 3.08
C ASP A 152 11.10 -5.20 4.27
N LEU A 153 10.05 -5.78 4.86
CA LEU A 153 10.18 -6.74 5.96
C LEU A 153 10.86 -8.04 5.51
N ASN A 154 10.61 -8.46 4.28
CA ASN A 154 11.15 -9.67 3.67
C ASN A 154 11.39 -9.40 2.17
N PRO A 155 12.48 -8.70 1.84
CA PRO A 155 12.79 -8.30 0.48
C PRO A 155 13.02 -9.52 -0.42
N GLN A 156 12.60 -9.40 -1.68
CA GLN A 156 12.82 -10.39 -2.75
C GLN A 156 13.84 -9.90 -3.80
N ASP A 157 14.31 -8.66 -3.65
CA ASP A 157 15.23 -7.96 -4.55
C ASP A 157 16.42 -7.50 -3.71
N SER A 158 17.64 -7.76 -4.18
CA SER A 158 18.88 -7.42 -3.47
C SER A 158 19.11 -5.91 -3.30
N LEU A 159 18.41 -5.08 -4.08
CA LEU A 159 18.42 -3.62 -3.96
C LEU A 159 17.47 -3.10 -2.87
N VAL A 160 16.70 -3.98 -2.21
CA VAL A 160 15.77 -3.63 -1.14
C VAL A 160 16.35 -4.05 0.20
N GLU A 161 16.53 -3.09 1.11
CA GLU A 161 17.04 -3.34 2.45
C GLU A 161 15.98 -4.04 3.32
N LYS A 162 16.37 -5.11 4.01
CA LYS A 162 15.50 -5.78 4.97
C LYS A 162 15.36 -4.92 6.23
N ALA A 163 14.18 -4.34 6.46
CA ALA A 163 13.91 -3.55 7.66
C ALA A 163 12.42 -3.47 8.01
N ASP A 164 12.13 -3.36 9.31
CA ASP A 164 10.78 -3.04 9.80
C ASP A 164 10.63 -1.52 9.96
N PHE A 165 9.69 -0.93 9.25
CA PHE A 165 9.41 0.51 9.33
C PHE A 165 8.99 0.98 10.74
N PHE A 166 8.30 0.13 11.52
CA PHE A 166 7.89 0.49 12.87
C PHE A 166 9.08 0.61 13.83
N GLU A 167 10.11 -0.20 13.61
CA GLU A 167 11.35 -0.20 14.39
C GLU A 167 12.46 0.65 13.75
N TYR A 168 12.30 1.05 12.48
CA TYR A 168 13.29 1.81 11.74
C TYR A 168 13.58 3.15 12.42
N PRO A 169 14.83 3.48 12.80
CA PRO A 169 15.10 4.68 13.57
C PRO A 169 14.60 5.93 12.83
N ILE A 170 14.00 6.87 13.57
CA ILE A 170 13.62 8.15 12.99
C ILE A 170 14.92 8.83 12.52
N PRO A 171 15.06 9.12 11.22
CA PRO A 171 16.33 9.58 10.69
C PRO A 171 16.61 11.01 11.20
N LYS A 172 17.88 11.28 11.51
CA LYS A 172 18.34 12.66 11.79
C LYS A 172 18.13 13.53 10.55
N GLU A 173 18.49 12.98 9.39
CA GLU A 173 18.25 13.56 8.07
C GLU A 173 16.94 13.03 7.50
N LYS A 174 15.89 13.84 7.60
CA LYS A 174 14.56 13.47 7.13
C LYS A 174 14.49 13.43 5.60
N TYR A 175 13.60 12.60 5.09
CA TYR A 175 13.35 12.43 3.67
C TYR A 175 12.46 13.54 3.10
N GLN A 176 12.62 13.82 1.80
CA GLN A 176 11.69 14.70 1.09
C GLN A 176 10.43 13.95 0.65
N ILE A 177 10.55 12.65 0.34
CA ILE A 177 9.45 11.82 -0.13
C ILE A 177 9.42 10.51 0.67
N LEU A 178 8.22 10.12 1.12
CA LEU A 178 7.93 8.79 1.65
C LEU A 178 6.84 8.13 0.80
N CYS A 179 7.06 6.86 0.45
CA CYS A 179 6.08 6.05 -0.27
C CYS A 179 5.56 4.92 0.63
N LEU A 180 4.23 4.88 0.80
CA LEU A 180 3.47 3.85 1.50
C LEU A 180 2.49 3.20 0.50
N SER A 181 3.04 2.58 -0.56
CA SER A 181 2.23 1.93 -1.58
C SER A 181 1.83 0.52 -1.14
N LEU A 182 0.54 0.29 -0.93
CA LEU A 182 -0.04 -1.02 -0.59
C LEU A 182 0.47 -1.67 0.72
N VAL A 183 1.07 -0.87 1.61
CA VAL A 183 1.57 -1.32 2.91
C VAL A 183 0.58 -1.15 4.05
N ILE A 184 -0.18 -0.05 4.09
CA ILE A 184 -1.12 0.24 5.18
C ILE A 184 -2.22 -0.84 5.26
N ASN A 185 -2.73 -1.30 4.11
CA ASN A 185 -3.71 -2.39 4.02
C ASN A 185 -3.16 -3.75 4.47
N PHE A 186 -1.84 -3.91 4.54
CA PHE A 186 -1.21 -5.15 5.00
C PHE A 186 -1.10 -5.22 6.52
N VAL A 187 -0.97 -4.09 7.21
CA VAL A 187 -0.89 -4.03 8.67
C VAL A 187 -2.16 -4.61 9.29
N GLY A 188 -2.03 -5.66 10.11
CA GLY A 188 -3.17 -6.36 10.72
C GLY A 188 -3.90 -5.52 11.76
N ASP A 189 -3.15 -4.85 12.62
CA ASP A 189 -3.64 -3.98 13.69
C ASP A 189 -4.14 -2.60 13.15
N ILE A 190 -5.36 -2.22 13.53
CA ILE A 190 -6.02 -0.99 13.09
C ILE A 190 -5.41 0.29 13.66
N LYS A 191 -4.84 0.25 14.88
CA LYS A 191 -4.11 1.36 15.50
C LYS A 191 -2.72 1.48 14.88
N LYS A 192 -2.01 0.37 14.66
CA LYS A 192 -0.70 0.38 13.99
C LYS A 192 -0.77 0.99 12.59
N ARG A 193 -1.89 0.85 11.87
CA ARG A 193 -2.12 1.60 10.60
C ARG A 193 -2.05 3.11 10.79
N GLY A 194 -2.73 3.65 11.81
CA GLY A 194 -2.68 5.06 12.13
C GLY A 194 -1.28 5.50 12.56
N ILE A 195 -0.60 4.68 13.37
CA ILE A 195 0.78 4.92 13.80
C ILE A 195 1.76 4.91 12.64
N MET A 196 1.59 4.05 11.63
CA MET A 196 2.43 4.05 10.43
C MET A 196 2.34 5.41 9.71
N ILE A 197 1.13 5.96 9.56
CA ILE A 197 0.92 7.28 8.94
C ILE A 197 1.51 8.40 9.82
N ALA A 198 1.29 8.34 11.14
CA ALA A 198 1.85 9.30 12.09
C ALA A 198 3.39 9.27 12.09
N ARG A 199 4.00 8.09 11.96
CA ARG A 199 5.45 7.91 11.86
C ARG A 199 5.99 8.51 10.58
N ALA A 200 5.27 8.40 9.45
CA ALA A 200 5.68 9.06 8.20
C ALA A 200 5.85 10.58 8.36
N ASN A 201 5.06 11.24 9.21
CA ASN A 201 5.24 12.66 9.52
C ASN A 201 6.65 12.93 10.11
N LYS A 202 7.16 12.04 10.97
CA LYS A 202 8.48 12.19 11.60
C LYS A 202 9.65 11.92 10.66
N PHE A 203 9.43 11.14 9.62
CA PHE A 203 10.42 10.84 8.61
C PHE A 203 10.53 11.91 7.54
N LEU A 204 9.52 12.78 7.39
CA LEU A 204 9.47 13.81 6.36
C LEU A 204 9.99 15.17 6.86
N VAL A 205 10.72 15.88 6.01
CA VAL A 205 11.01 17.31 6.19
C VAL A 205 9.71 18.14 6.20
N LYS A 206 9.78 19.41 6.62
CA LYS A 206 8.68 20.36 6.42
C LYS A 206 8.35 20.43 4.92
N GLN A 207 7.07 20.48 4.55
CA GLN A 207 6.63 20.39 3.15
C GLN A 207 7.07 19.11 2.41
N GLY A 208 7.50 18.05 3.10
CA GLY A 208 7.75 16.75 2.47
C GLY A 208 6.48 16.13 1.89
N LEU A 209 6.64 15.18 0.96
CA LEU A 209 5.55 14.48 0.28
C LEU A 209 5.36 13.07 0.82
N LEU A 210 4.10 12.71 1.07
CA LEU A 210 3.68 11.37 1.44
C LEU A 210 2.81 10.80 0.32
N PHE A 211 3.32 9.78 -0.38
CA PHE A 211 2.59 9.03 -1.39
C PHE A 211 1.97 7.78 -0.76
N ILE A 212 0.65 7.63 -0.86
CA ILE A 212 -0.08 6.48 -0.32
C ILE A 212 -0.87 5.82 -1.44
N VAL A 213 -0.84 4.48 -1.49
CA VAL A 213 -1.72 3.69 -2.35
C VAL A 213 -2.47 2.67 -1.50
N LEU A 214 -3.78 2.60 -1.69
CA LEU A 214 -4.64 1.62 -1.04
C LEU A 214 -5.44 0.84 -2.09
N PRO A 215 -5.81 -0.42 -1.81
CA PRO A 215 -6.89 -1.07 -2.54
C PRO A 215 -8.16 -0.20 -2.50
N ASN A 216 -8.81 -0.01 -3.64
CA ASN A 216 -10.04 0.76 -3.76
C ASN A 216 -11.12 0.35 -2.73
N PRO A 217 -11.33 -0.96 -2.46
CA PRO A 217 -12.27 -1.38 -1.42
C PRO A 217 -11.96 -0.88 0.00
N CYS A 218 -10.72 -0.50 0.33
CA CYS A 218 -10.37 -0.01 1.66
C CYS A 218 -11.12 1.27 2.04
N VAL A 219 -11.40 2.15 1.06
CA VAL A 219 -12.04 3.44 1.29
C VAL A 219 -13.40 3.57 0.60
N ASN A 220 -13.69 2.73 -0.40
CA ASN A 220 -14.98 2.77 -1.13
C ASN A 220 -15.88 1.56 -0.86
N ASN A 221 -15.41 0.53 -0.16
CA ASN A 221 -16.21 -0.64 0.21
C ASN A 221 -15.91 -1.15 1.63
N SER A 222 -15.70 -0.25 2.60
CA SER A 222 -15.45 -0.60 4.00
C SER A 222 -16.56 -0.08 4.92
N ARG A 223 -16.82 -0.82 6.00
CA ARG A 223 -17.73 -0.43 7.09
C ARG A 223 -17.19 0.68 7.98
N TYR A 224 -15.88 0.77 8.10
CA TYR A 224 -15.20 1.60 9.12
C TYR A 224 -14.21 2.60 8.52
N CYS A 225 -14.25 2.82 7.20
CA CYS A 225 -13.41 3.78 6.53
C CYS A 225 -14.07 4.23 5.22
N THR A 226 -14.12 5.55 5.00
CA THR A 226 -14.49 6.17 3.73
C THR A 226 -13.32 6.99 3.20
N ASP A 227 -13.34 7.39 1.92
CA ASP A 227 -12.34 8.28 1.34
C ASP A 227 -12.21 9.59 2.13
N ASP A 228 -13.33 10.26 2.43
CA ASP A 228 -13.35 11.48 3.24
C ASP A 228 -12.85 11.25 4.67
N HIS A 229 -13.23 10.14 5.30
CA HIS A 229 -12.75 9.81 6.64
C HIS A 229 -11.23 9.60 6.66
N PHE A 230 -10.69 8.90 5.65
CA PHE A 230 -9.26 8.69 5.52
C PHE A 230 -8.50 10.01 5.31
N LYS A 231 -9.01 10.92 4.48
CA LYS A 231 -8.44 12.26 4.30
C LYS A 231 -8.42 13.07 5.61
N LYS A 232 -9.52 13.05 6.38
CA LYS A 232 -9.60 13.72 7.70
C LYS A 232 -8.59 13.17 8.72
N ILE A 233 -8.31 11.86 8.68
CA ILE A 233 -7.23 11.25 9.49
C ILE A 233 -5.87 11.84 9.11
N LEU A 234 -5.57 11.94 7.80
CA LEU A 234 -4.31 12.51 7.31
C LEU A 234 -4.17 13.99 7.68
N GLU A 235 -5.26 14.77 7.58
CA GLU A 235 -5.32 16.17 8.02
C GLU A 235 -4.97 16.34 9.50
N TYR A 236 -5.57 15.51 10.35
CA TYR A 236 -5.25 15.47 11.77
C TYR A 236 -3.78 15.11 12.02
N LEU A 237 -3.23 14.19 11.22
CA LEU A 237 -1.83 13.76 11.25
C LEU A 237 -0.85 14.76 10.59
N GLY A 238 -1.32 15.96 10.26
CA GLY A 238 -0.47 17.06 9.82
C GLY A 238 -0.14 17.04 8.32
N PHE A 239 -1.01 16.43 7.53
CA PHE A 239 -0.91 16.37 6.08
C PHE A 239 -2.03 17.16 5.40
N SER A 240 -1.81 17.63 4.17
CA SER A 240 -2.84 18.19 3.31
C SER A 240 -2.82 17.48 1.97
N LEU A 241 -3.99 17.22 1.39
CA LEU A 241 -4.09 16.54 0.11
C LEU A 241 -3.58 17.45 -1.01
N VAL A 242 -2.67 16.93 -1.83
CA VAL A 242 -2.19 17.60 -3.06
C VAL A 242 -3.01 17.13 -4.25
N THR A 243 -3.14 15.82 -4.42
CA THR A 243 -3.90 15.21 -5.51
C THR A 243 -4.26 13.77 -5.15
N SER A 244 -5.35 13.27 -5.73
CA SER A 244 -5.76 11.88 -5.61
C SER A 244 -6.30 11.34 -6.92
N HIS A 245 -6.18 10.04 -7.12
CA HIS A 245 -6.76 9.35 -8.27
C HIS A 245 -7.40 8.05 -7.83
N ILE A 246 -8.62 7.78 -8.28
CA ILE A 246 -9.31 6.51 -8.06
C ILE A 246 -9.32 5.75 -9.38
N SER A 247 -8.77 4.54 -9.36
CA SER A 247 -8.92 3.55 -10.42
C SER A 247 -9.92 2.49 -9.98
N ARG A 248 -10.23 1.54 -10.88
CA ARG A 248 -11.10 0.40 -10.55
C ARG A 248 -10.64 -0.38 -9.30
N LYS A 249 -9.32 -0.52 -9.11
CA LYS A 249 -8.73 -1.42 -8.10
C LYS A 249 -7.97 -0.71 -7.00
N LEU A 250 -7.44 0.47 -7.27
CA LEU A 250 -6.54 1.20 -6.38
C LEU A 250 -6.99 2.66 -6.24
N VAL A 251 -6.78 3.24 -5.06
CA VAL A 251 -6.78 4.69 -4.85
C VAL A 251 -5.36 5.14 -4.55
N TYR A 252 -4.98 6.24 -5.18
CA TYR A 252 -3.69 6.90 -5.06
C TYR A 252 -3.90 8.25 -4.39
N TYR A 253 -3.05 8.59 -3.43
CA TYR A 253 -3.04 9.88 -2.80
C TYR A 253 -1.62 10.42 -2.74
N LEU A 254 -1.48 11.71 -3.01
CA LEU A 254 -0.28 12.47 -2.72
C LEU A 254 -0.63 13.53 -1.69
N PHE A 255 0.04 13.50 -0.55
CA PHE A 255 -0.14 14.45 0.53
C PHE A 255 1.13 15.28 0.75
N ARG A 256 0.96 16.51 1.23
CA ARG A 256 2.01 17.41 1.67
C ARG A 256 2.01 17.47 3.19
N LYS A 257 3.16 17.31 3.84
CA LYS A 257 3.30 17.58 5.27
C LYS A 257 3.23 19.08 5.53
N ILE A 258 2.23 19.52 6.29
CA ILE A 258 1.99 20.94 6.60
C ILE A 258 2.37 21.31 8.04
N LYS A 259 2.42 20.35 8.96
CA LYS A 259 2.83 20.58 10.35
C LYS A 259 3.45 19.35 10.99
N GLU A 260 4.27 19.59 12.01
CA GLU A 260 4.74 18.54 12.92
C GLU A 260 3.61 18.10 13.86
N ILE A 261 3.63 16.84 14.26
CA ILE A 261 2.69 16.28 15.24
C ILE A 261 3.42 15.76 16.47
N ASN A 262 2.73 15.65 17.61
CA ASN A 262 3.26 14.94 18.77
C ASN A 262 2.75 13.49 18.77
N ILE A 263 3.56 12.58 18.21
CA ILE A 263 3.19 11.16 18.08
C ILE A 263 2.97 10.48 19.45
N LYS A 264 3.75 10.85 20.48
CA LYS A 264 3.60 10.30 21.84
C LYS A 264 2.25 10.68 22.42
N LYS A 265 1.85 11.96 22.29
CA LYS A 265 0.54 12.44 22.73
C LYS A 265 -0.59 11.67 22.03
N ILE A 266 -0.48 11.49 20.72
CA ILE A 266 -1.47 10.74 19.92
C ILE A 266 -1.60 9.29 20.42
N GLN A 267 -0.47 8.62 20.67
CA GLN A 267 -0.44 7.23 21.15
C GLN A 267 -1.03 7.06 22.56
N GLN A 268 -0.87 8.06 23.43
CA GLN A 268 -1.32 8.01 24.82
C GLN A 268 -2.75 8.51 25.01
N SER A 269 -3.26 9.34 24.09
CA SER A 269 -4.61 9.89 24.16
C SER A 269 -5.68 8.90 23.69
N LYS A 270 -6.94 9.14 24.09
CA LYS A 270 -8.09 8.49 23.45
C LYS A 270 -8.05 8.77 21.94
N PRO A 271 -8.31 7.76 21.07
CA PRO A 271 -8.30 7.96 19.63
C PRO A 271 -9.24 9.10 19.22
N LYS A 272 -8.73 10.05 18.45
CA LYS A 272 -9.53 11.12 17.84
C LYS A 272 -10.46 10.56 16.76
N PHE A 273 -10.01 9.52 16.06
CA PHE A 273 -10.74 8.74 15.08
C PHE A 273 -10.83 7.29 15.59
N PRO A 274 -11.80 7.01 16.49
CA PRO A 274 -12.05 5.65 16.95
C PRO A 274 -12.70 4.82 15.84
N LYS A 275 -12.70 3.49 16.02
CA LYS A 275 -13.42 2.59 15.12
C LYS A 275 -14.93 2.81 15.27
N ILE A 276 -15.53 3.49 14.30
CA ILE A 276 -16.97 3.76 14.24
C ILE A 276 -17.56 3.24 12.93
N LEU A 277 -18.83 2.82 12.97
CA LEU A 277 -19.55 2.39 11.77
C LEU A 277 -19.87 3.62 10.92
N LEU A 278 -19.34 3.66 9.70
CA LEU A 278 -19.50 4.80 8.77
C LEU A 278 -20.37 4.47 7.58
N ASN A 279 -20.34 3.22 7.13
CA ASN A 279 -21.04 2.78 5.94
C ASN A 279 -21.42 1.32 6.08
N ASP A 280 -22.58 1.03 6.67
CA ASP A 280 -22.95 -0.35 6.97
C ASP A 280 -23.27 -1.16 5.71
N GLY A 281 -23.20 -2.48 5.82
CA GLY A 281 -23.54 -3.41 4.75
C GLY A 281 -22.79 -4.73 4.82
N VAL A 282 -23.52 -5.82 4.57
CA VAL A 282 -23.01 -7.21 4.65
C VAL A 282 -21.91 -7.53 3.63
N SER A 283 -21.90 -6.84 2.49
CA SER A 283 -20.89 -7.03 1.42
C SER A 283 -19.63 -6.17 1.60
N ARG A 284 -19.55 -5.37 2.66
CA ARG A 284 -18.45 -4.43 2.90
C ARG A 284 -17.36 -5.06 3.75
N ASN A 285 -16.11 -4.69 3.47
CA ASN A 285 -14.98 -5.14 4.25
C ASN A 285 -14.81 -4.32 5.55
N ASN A 286 -13.80 -4.69 6.35
CA ASN A 286 -13.56 -4.12 7.69
C ASN A 286 -12.29 -3.28 7.77
N PHE A 287 -11.84 -2.70 6.66
CA PHE A 287 -10.68 -1.81 6.69
C PHE A 287 -10.96 -0.61 7.58
N CYS A 288 -10.05 -0.34 8.51
CA CYS A 288 -10.20 0.69 9.52
C CYS A 288 -8.82 1.23 9.87
N VAL A 289 -8.72 2.52 10.12
CA VAL A 289 -7.53 3.19 10.64
C VAL A 289 -7.97 3.91 11.90
N VAL A 290 -7.31 3.62 13.02
CA VAL A 290 -7.60 4.24 14.31
C VAL A 290 -6.42 5.11 14.73
N ILE A 291 -6.69 6.36 15.13
CA ILE A 291 -5.70 7.33 15.60
C ILE A 291 -6.30 8.32 16.59
#